data_AF-A0A382J3K3-F1
#
_entry.id   AF-A0A382J3K3-F1
#
_cell.length_a   1.000
_cell.length_b   1.000
_cell.length_c   1.000
_cell.angle_alpha   90.00
_cell.angle_beta   90.00
_cell.angle_gamma   90.00
#
_symmetry.space_group_name_H-M   'P 1'
#
loop_
_entity.id
_entity.type
_entity.pdbx_description
1 polymer ?
#
loop_
_entity_poly.entity_id
_entity_poly.type
_entity_poly.pdbx_seq_one_letter_code
_entity_poly.pdbx_strand_id
1 'polypeptide(L)'
;MADVNNKLGLTSDERIVSYSTGIKNSFAEIRTYDPTYGFLKVYDPMVNTQIEFLWDSGTSTWKGTGVHSGYTVDISIEELSPLTKQTDEDVPETATTVSRFPA
;
A
#
# COMPACT_ATOMS: atom_id res chain seq x y z
N MET A 1 17.83 16.07 19.85
CA MET A 1 16.60 16.05 19.05
C MET A 1 16.31 14.59 18.80
N ALA A 2 15.25 14.05 19.42
CA ALA A 2 14.88 12.66 19.20
C ALA A 2 14.33 12.54 17.78
N ASP A 3 14.68 11.47 17.07
CA ASP A 3 14.12 11.15 15.77
C ASP A 3 12.58 11.25 15.83
N VAL A 4 12.04 12.32 15.25
CA VAL A 4 10.59 12.61 15.25
C VAL A 4 9.84 11.61 14.34
N ASN A 5 10.58 10.89 13.51
CA ASN A 5 10.07 9.92 12.56
C ASN A 5 10.14 8.52 13.18
N ASN A 6 9.02 7.80 13.12
CA ASN A 6 8.97 6.42 13.59
C ASN A 6 9.72 5.48 12.63
N LYS A 7 9.70 4.16 12.87
CA LYS A 7 10.29 3.15 11.94
C LYS A 7 9.70 3.16 10.52
N LEU A 8 8.63 3.92 10.28
CA LEU A 8 8.02 4.12 8.96
C LEU A 8 8.53 5.40 8.28
N GLY A 9 9.35 6.23 8.95
CA GLY A 9 9.79 7.51 8.43
C GLY A 9 8.74 8.61 8.50
N LEU A 10 7.57 8.36 9.10
CA LEU A 10 6.43 9.27 9.14
C LEU A 10 6.37 10.07 10.45
N THR A 11 6.03 11.35 10.34
CA THR A 11 5.66 12.20 11.48
C THR A 11 4.33 11.74 12.09
N SER A 12 3.96 12.27 13.26
CA SER A 12 2.69 11.89 13.92
C SER A 12 1.46 12.30 13.11
N ASP A 13 1.51 13.43 12.40
CA ASP A 13 0.38 13.93 11.63
C ASP A 13 0.18 13.10 10.35
N GLU A 14 1.28 12.72 9.68
CA GLU A 14 1.25 11.89 8.47
C GLU A 14 0.76 10.46 8.72
N ARG A 15 0.80 9.98 9.97
CA ARG A 15 0.25 8.66 10.32
C ARG A 15 -1.25 8.68 10.49
N ILE A 16 -1.88 9.84 10.65
CA ILE A 16 -3.32 9.93 10.86
C ILE A 16 -4.01 9.89 9.50
N VAL A 17 -4.75 8.82 9.25
CA VAL A 17 -5.47 8.61 7.99
C VAL A 17 -6.97 8.46 8.25
N SER A 18 -7.77 8.93 7.29
CA SER A 18 -9.20 8.67 7.26
C SER A 18 -9.50 7.41 6.47
N TYR A 19 -10.27 6.50 7.07
CA TYR A 19 -10.82 5.34 6.39
C TYR A 19 -12.36 5.39 6.39
N SER A 20 -12.96 4.88 5.33
CA SER A 20 -14.41 4.72 5.19
C SER A 20 -14.79 3.28 5.48
N THR A 21 -15.93 3.12 6.16
CA THR A 21 -16.60 1.84 6.40
C THR A 21 -17.72 1.58 5.38
N GLY A 22 -17.88 2.46 4.39
CA GLY A 22 -19.04 2.51 3.49
C GLY A 22 -20.28 3.22 4.09
N ILE A 23 -20.35 3.34 5.42
CA ILE A 23 -21.46 4.01 6.13
C ILE A 23 -21.00 5.34 6.74
N LYS A 24 -19.78 5.34 7.29
CA LYS A 24 -19.17 6.50 7.94
C LYS A 24 -17.66 6.52 7.70
N ASN A 25 -17.08 7.69 7.86
CA ASN A 25 -15.64 7.88 7.92
C ASN A 25 -15.16 7.81 9.38
N SER A 26 -13.94 7.32 9.58
CA SER A 26 -13.29 7.21 10.87
C SER A 26 -11.78 7.44 10.69
N PHE A 27 -11.07 7.68 11.78
CA PHE A 27 -9.65 8.02 11.76
C PHE A 27 -8.84 6.92 12.43
N ALA A 28 -7.71 6.57 11.83
CA ALA A 28 -6.81 5.56 12.33
C ALA A 28 -5.35 6.00 12.14
N GLU A 29 -4.45 5.32 12.84
CA GLU A 29 -3.02 5.53 12.75
C GLU A 29 -2.35 4.46 11.90
N ILE A 30 -1.54 4.84 10.92
CA ILE A 30 -0.71 3.90 10.15
C ILE A 30 0.30 3.20 11.08
N ARG A 31 0.28 1.86 11.07
CA ARG A 31 1.20 0.99 11.82
C ARG A 31 2.16 0.23 10.93
N THR A 32 1.78 -0.04 9.69
CA THR A 32 2.63 -0.68 8.70
C THR A 32 2.25 -0.12 7.34
N TYR A 33 3.25 0.27 6.55
CA TYR A 33 3.05 0.78 5.22
C TYR A 33 4.08 0.19 4.27
N ASP A 34 3.60 -0.55 3.27
CA ASP A 34 4.41 -1.15 2.22
C ASP A 34 3.81 -0.80 0.85
N PRO A 35 4.32 0.26 0.20
CA PRO A 35 3.83 0.69 -1.11
C PRO A 35 4.28 -0.22 -2.25
N THR A 36 5.31 -1.07 -2.06
CA THR A 36 5.82 -1.96 -3.11
C THR A 36 4.92 -3.18 -3.29
N TYR A 37 4.52 -3.77 -2.17
CA TYR A 37 3.61 -4.91 -2.18
C TYR A 37 2.14 -4.51 -2.08
N GLY A 38 1.85 -3.22 -1.83
CA GLY A 38 0.49 -2.72 -1.71
C GLY A 38 -0.17 -3.24 -0.45
N PHE A 39 0.53 -3.15 0.69
CA PHE A 39 0.04 -3.60 1.98
C PHE A 39 0.07 -2.48 3.01
N LEU A 40 -1.03 -2.34 3.75
CA LEU A 40 -1.18 -1.32 4.78
C LEU A 40 -1.85 -1.93 6.01
N LYS A 41 -1.34 -1.58 7.19
CA LYS A 41 -2.04 -1.77 8.46
C LYS A 41 -2.27 -0.45 9.13
N VAL A 42 -3.51 -0.21 9.55
CA VAL A 42 -3.87 0.92 10.40
C VAL A 42 -4.42 0.41 11.73
N TYR A 43 -4.31 1.23 12.76
CA TYR A 43 -4.85 0.97 14.08
C TYR A 43 -5.85 2.07 14.44
N ASP A 44 -7.08 1.69 14.70
CA ASP A 44 -8.10 2.61 15.21
C ASP A 44 -8.11 2.54 16.75
N PRO A 45 -7.69 3.62 17.45
CA PRO A 45 -7.64 3.64 18.91
C PRO A 45 -9.03 3.72 19.56
N MET A 46 -10.06 4.18 18.84
CA MET A 46 -11.42 4.34 19.39
C MET A 46 -12.11 2.99 19.58
N VAL A 47 -11.86 2.06 18.67
CA VAL A 47 -12.42 0.69 18.72
C VAL A 47 -11.35 -0.36 19.03
N ASN A 48 -10.12 0.06 19.34
CA ASN A 48 -8.98 -0.80 19.67
C ASN A 48 -8.80 -1.96 18.67
N THR A 49 -8.83 -1.64 17.37
CA THR A 49 -8.83 -2.64 16.29
C THR A 49 -7.76 -2.32 15.25
N GLN A 50 -7.11 -3.35 14.73
CA GLN A 50 -6.22 -3.24 13.57
C GLN A 50 -6.97 -3.61 12.31
N ILE A 51 -6.79 -2.82 11.26
CA ILE A 51 -7.44 -2.99 9.97
C ILE A 51 -6.35 -3.13 8.91
N GLU A 52 -6.45 -4.19 8.11
CA GLU A 52 -5.52 -4.49 7.03
C GLU A 52 -6.14 -4.14 5.68
N PHE A 53 -5.37 -3.41 4.87
CA PHE A 53 -5.76 -3.00 3.53
C PHE A 53 -4.77 -3.52 2.50
N LEU A 54 -5.30 -3.88 1.33
CA LEU A 54 -4.53 -4.20 0.14
C LEU A 54 -4.79 -3.16 -0.94
N TRP A 55 -3.75 -2.83 -1.70
CA TRP A 55 -3.87 -1.94 -2.84
C TRP A 55 -4.56 -2.66 -4.01
N ASP A 56 -5.65 -2.09 -4.48
CA ASP A 56 -6.31 -2.49 -5.72
C ASP A 56 -5.86 -1.55 -6.84
N SER A 57 -5.02 -2.05 -7.73
CA SER A 57 -4.49 -1.30 -8.87
C SER A 57 -5.52 -1.02 -9.96
N GLY A 58 -6.61 -1.78 -10.04
CA GLY A 58 -7.66 -1.57 -11.04
C GLY A 58 -8.55 -0.38 -10.70
N THR A 59 -8.69 -0.07 -9.41
CA THR A 59 -9.46 1.08 -8.92
C THR A 59 -8.59 2.18 -8.31
N SER A 60 -7.29 1.94 -8.19
CA SER A 60 -6.33 2.82 -7.49
C SER A 60 -6.80 3.16 -6.07
N THR A 61 -7.26 2.16 -5.32
CA THR A 61 -7.75 2.35 -3.94
C THR A 61 -7.23 1.28 -2.99
N TRP A 62 -7.01 1.67 -1.74
CA TRP A 62 -6.75 0.72 -0.67
C TRP A 62 -8.06 0.11 -0.17
N LYS A 63 -8.17 -1.22 -0.19
CA LYS A 63 -9.37 -1.96 0.18
C LYS A 63 -9.16 -2.86 1.38
N GLY A 64 -10.07 -2.76 2.34
CA GLY A 64 -10.08 -3.61 3.53
C GLY A 64 -10.35 -5.07 3.16
N THR A 65 -9.78 -5.97 3.94
CA THR A 65 -9.89 -7.43 3.70
C THR A 65 -10.64 -8.14 4.84
N GLY A 66 -11.06 -9.38 4.59
CA GLY A 66 -11.72 -10.22 5.59
C GLY A 66 -12.99 -9.57 6.17
N VAL A 67 -13.05 -9.44 7.50
CA VAL A 67 -14.17 -8.82 8.22
C VAL A 67 -14.33 -7.32 7.95
N HIS A 68 -13.30 -6.68 7.39
CA HIS A 68 -13.29 -5.27 6.99
C HIS A 68 -13.50 -5.10 5.47
N SER A 69 -14.00 -6.15 4.80
CA SER A 69 -14.37 -6.06 3.38
C SER A 69 -15.36 -4.92 3.17
N GLY A 70 -15.10 -4.09 2.15
CA GLY A 70 -15.88 -2.88 1.86
C GLY A 70 -15.35 -1.61 2.52
N TYR A 71 -14.37 -1.72 3.42
CA TYR A 71 -13.69 -0.55 3.94
C TYR A 71 -12.71 -0.03 2.89
N THR A 72 -12.54 1.28 2.83
CA THR A 72 -11.52 1.92 2.00
C THR A 72 -10.73 2.92 2.81
N VAL A 73 -9.49 3.19 2.42
CA VAL A 73 -8.68 4.22 3.06
C VAL A 73 -8.01 5.05 1.98
N ASP A 74 -7.98 6.36 2.22
CA ASP A 74 -7.27 7.29 1.36
C ASP A 74 -5.95 7.66 2.03
N ILE A 75 -4.86 7.45 1.30
CA ILE A 75 -3.51 7.82 1.73
C ILE A 75 -3.04 8.92 0.80
N SER A 76 -3.27 10.15 1.23
CA SER A 76 -2.89 11.38 0.51
C SER A 76 -1.45 11.81 0.81
N ILE A 77 -0.57 10.86 1.14
CA ILE A 77 0.86 11.12 1.32
C ILE A 77 1.48 11.13 -0.09
N GLU A 78 1.63 12.33 -0.68
CA GLU A 78 2.04 12.52 -2.08
C GLU A 78 3.33 11.74 -2.46
N GLU A 79 4.25 11.51 -1.52
CA GLU A 79 5.52 10.81 -1.74
C GLU A 79 5.46 9.28 -1.63
N LEU A 80 4.30 8.71 -1.28
CA LEU A 80 4.22 7.30 -0.89
C LEU A 80 3.22 6.46 -1.70
N SER A 81 2.61 7.00 -2.75
CA SER A 81 1.74 6.23 -3.66
C SER A 81 2.39 4.89 -4.06
N PRO A 82 1.68 3.74 -3.97
CA PRO A 82 2.21 2.46 -4.40
C PRO A 82 2.80 2.54 -5.81
N LEU A 83 4.01 1.99 -5.98
CA LEU A 83 4.64 1.97 -7.30
C LEU A 83 3.73 1.23 -8.26
N THR A 84 3.29 1.90 -9.32
CA THR A 84 2.57 1.25 -10.41
C THR A 84 3.49 0.20 -11.01
N LYS A 85 3.15 -1.08 -10.82
CA LYS A 85 3.87 -2.18 -11.44
C LYS A 85 3.70 -2.04 -12.95
N GLN A 86 4.78 -1.76 -13.67
CA GLN A 86 4.80 -1.81 -15.12
C GLN A 86 5.23 -3.22 -15.55
N THR A 87 4.56 -3.74 -16.58
CA THR A 87 5.07 -4.88 -17.32
C THR A 87 6.24 -4.38 -18.14
N ASP A 88 7.40 -5.03 -18.03
CA ASP A 88 8.57 -4.70 -18.84
C ASP A 88 8.27 -5.08 -20.30
N GLU A 89 8.04 -4.08 -21.14
CA GLU A 89 7.76 -4.27 -22.58
C GLU A 89 9.02 -4.65 -23.38
N ASP A 90 10.21 -4.53 -22.78
CA ASP A 90 11.50 -4.78 -23.44
C ASP A 90 12.08 -6.17 -23.11
N VAL A 91 11.22 -7.10 -22.69
CA VAL A 91 11.58 -8.52 -22.55
C VAL A 91 11.12 -9.26 -23.80
N PRO A 92 12.03 -9.81 -24.63
CA PRO A 92 11.62 -10.56 -25.80
C PRO A 92 10.77 -11.76 -25.39
N GLU A 93 9.64 -11.94 -26.08
CA GLU A 93 8.64 -13.02 -25.84
C GLU A 93 9.22 -14.43 -26.02
N THR A 94 10.44 -14.54 -26.56
CA THR A 94 11.16 -15.78 -26.79
C THR A 94 12.59 -15.70 -26.28
N ALA A 95 13.04 -16.76 -25.60
CA ALA A 95 14.43 -16.91 -25.21
C ALA A 95 15.31 -17.06 -26.46
N THR A 96 16.15 -16.06 -26.76
CA THR A 96 17.13 -16.15 -27.84
C THR A 96 18.24 -17.11 -27.44
N THR A 97 18.13 -18.35 -27.90
CA THR A 97 19.19 -19.35 -27.72
C THR A 97 20.32 -19.04 -28.70
N VAL A 98 21.37 -18.37 -28.24
CA VAL A 98 22.58 -18.15 -29.06
C VAL A 98 23.30 -19.49 -29.22
N SER A 99 23.20 -20.14 -30.38
CA SER A 99 24.01 -21.31 -30.70
C SER A 99 25.47 -20.89 -30.85
N ARG A 100 26.34 -21.40 -29.97
CA ARG A 100 27.78 -21.07 -29.92
C ARG A 100 28.66 -22.08 -30.67
N PHE A 101 28.06 -22.99 -31.43
CA PHE A 101 28.80 -23.99 -32.19
C PHE A 101 28.71 -23.69 -33.69
N PRO A 102 29.84 -23.37 -34.37
CA PRO A 102 29.90 -23.34 -35.83
C PRO A 102 29.83 -24.78 -36.40
N ALA A 103 29.26 -24.91 -37.60
CA ALA A 103 29.09 -26.17 -38.34
C ALA A 103 30.41 -26.76 -38.85
#